data_AF-A0A183LLM7-F1
#
_entry.id   AF-A0A183LLM7-F1
#
_cell.length_a   1.000
_cell.length_b   1.000
_cell.length_c   1.000
_cell.angle_alpha   90.00
_cell.angle_beta   90.00
_cell.angle_gamma   90.00
#
_symmetry.space_group_name_H-M   'P 1'
#
loop_
_entity.id
_entity.type
_entity.pdbx_description
1 polymer ?
#
loop_
_entity_poly.entity_id
_entity_poly.type
_entity_poly.pdbx_seq_one_letter_code
_entity_poly.pdbx_strand_id
1 'polypeptide(L)'
;MEKLAGDMLEMILGSPQGRLTERVTKYLVTQILVALRYLHLRSIVHCDLKPENVLLSVAQQFPQIKLCDFGFARIIGDKSFRRSLVGTPAYLAPEVLKNRGYNRGIDMWSVGVILYVSLSGTFPFNEEEDIAEQIENAEFMYPSDPWDNISEDAIHLITHLLQVRLRNRFSVERSLNHIWMQDYICWCDLRRLEATLSNESRFLTANADDARWERYREKWNSEIDAERMNRVSDQTSYKLPTWKELAWRTDIIF
;
A
#
# COMPACT_ATOMS: atom_id res chain seq x y z
N MET A 1 15.25 21.40 -0.45
CA MET A 1 14.29 20.28 -0.47
C MET A 1 13.50 20.42 -1.76
N GLU A 2 13.32 19.35 -2.53
CA GLU A 2 12.51 19.37 -3.75
C GLU A 2 11.07 19.80 -3.40
N LYS A 3 10.44 20.63 -4.23
CA LYS A 3 9.06 21.06 -4.01
C LYS A 3 8.13 19.92 -4.43
N LEU A 4 7.42 19.35 -3.47
CA LEU A 4 6.46 18.27 -3.68
C LEU A 4 5.03 18.85 -3.78
N ALA A 5 4.13 18.11 -4.41
CA ALA A 5 2.81 18.63 -4.81
C ALA A 5 1.75 18.54 -3.71
N GLY A 6 1.96 17.66 -2.73
CA GLY A 6 1.06 17.39 -1.61
C GLY A 6 1.48 16.10 -0.91
N ASP A 7 0.61 15.58 -0.04
CA ASP A 7 0.80 14.30 0.66
C ASP A 7 -0.35 13.32 0.40
N MET A 8 -0.19 12.09 0.89
CA MET A 8 -1.17 11.03 0.68
C MET A 8 -2.48 11.28 1.45
N LEU A 9 -2.46 12.03 2.57
CA LEU A 9 -3.69 12.38 3.30
C LEU A 9 -4.52 13.35 2.46
N GLU A 10 -3.91 14.40 1.92
CA GLU A 10 -4.56 15.33 1.00
C GLU A 10 -5.15 14.62 -0.22
N MET A 11 -4.46 13.60 -0.74
CA MET A 11 -4.96 12.77 -1.84
C MET A 11 -6.17 11.91 -1.45
N ILE A 12 -6.17 11.32 -0.25
CA ILE A 12 -7.33 10.56 0.27
C ILE A 12 -8.53 11.48 0.43
N LEU A 13 -8.36 12.61 1.14
CA LEU A 13 -9.42 13.57 1.45
C LEU A 13 -9.93 14.33 0.22
N GLY A 14 -9.06 14.55 -0.77
CA GLY A 14 -9.39 15.19 -2.04
C GLY A 14 -10.12 14.27 -3.03
N SER A 15 -10.19 12.96 -2.75
CA SER A 15 -10.95 12.03 -3.58
C SER A 15 -12.46 12.21 -3.40
N PRO A 16 -13.30 12.00 -4.43
CA PRO A 16 -14.75 12.27 -4.34
C PRO A 16 -15.47 11.48 -3.24
N GLN A 17 -14.98 10.29 -2.88
CA GLN A 17 -15.54 9.43 -1.84
C GLN A 17 -14.80 9.56 -0.50
N GLY A 18 -13.82 10.46 -0.37
CA GLY A 18 -12.96 10.55 0.82
C GLY A 18 -12.11 9.30 1.06
N ARG A 19 -11.92 8.47 0.03
CA ARG A 19 -11.18 7.21 0.03
C ARG A 19 -10.68 6.87 -1.37
N LEU A 20 -9.57 6.15 -1.44
CA LEU A 20 -8.92 5.74 -2.67
C LEU A 20 -9.44 4.39 -3.17
N THR A 21 -9.43 4.22 -4.49
CA THR A 21 -9.68 2.91 -5.12
C THR A 21 -8.56 1.92 -4.78
N GLU A 22 -8.87 0.62 -4.80
CA GLU A 22 -7.87 -0.42 -4.56
C GLU A 22 -6.65 -0.33 -5.48
N ARG A 23 -6.85 0.00 -6.77
CA ARG A 23 -5.75 0.16 -7.73
C ARG A 23 -4.77 1.25 -7.30
N VAL A 24 -5.28 2.42 -6.91
CA VAL A 24 -4.45 3.54 -6.46
C VAL A 24 -3.78 3.20 -5.14
N THR A 25 -4.52 2.65 -4.18
CA THR A 25 -3.98 2.25 -2.87
C THR A 25 -2.86 1.22 -3.02
N LYS A 26 -3.06 0.18 -3.83
CA LYS A 26 -2.07 -0.87 -4.11
C LYS A 26 -0.79 -0.29 -4.73
N TYR A 27 -0.94 0.65 -5.67
CA TYR A 27 0.18 1.35 -6.30
C TYR A 27 1.00 2.18 -5.30
N LEU A 28 0.34 2.97 -4.44
CA LEU A 28 1.03 3.78 -3.42
C LEU A 28 1.70 2.90 -2.35
N VAL A 29 0.97 1.90 -1.84
CA VAL A 29 1.47 0.99 -0.80
C VAL A 29 2.61 0.10 -1.31
N THR A 30 2.64 -0.26 -2.59
CA THR A 30 3.81 -0.95 -3.17
C THR A 30 5.07 -0.11 -3.02
N GLN A 31 5.00 1.19 -3.33
CA GLN A 31 6.15 2.08 -3.20
C GLN A 31 6.56 2.28 -1.73
N ILE A 32 5.60 2.40 -0.80
CA ILE A 32 5.85 2.46 0.65
C ILE A 32 6.58 1.19 1.11
N LEU A 33 6.09 0.01 0.75
CA LEU A 33 6.71 -1.27 1.11
C LEU A 33 8.11 -1.40 0.54
N VAL A 34 8.36 -0.97 -0.70
CA VAL A 34 9.71 -0.97 -1.29
C VAL A 34 10.65 -0.02 -0.54
N ALA A 35 10.18 1.16 -0.14
CA ALA A 35 10.95 2.09 0.69
C ALA A 35 11.25 1.50 2.08
N LEU A 36 10.26 0.90 2.73
CA LEU A 36 10.45 0.21 4.02
C LEU A 36 11.43 -0.96 3.90
N ARG A 37 11.39 -1.74 2.80
CA ARG A 37 12.37 -2.80 2.54
C ARG A 37 13.80 -2.25 2.60
N TYR A 38 14.03 -1.11 1.94
CA TYR A 38 15.33 -0.46 1.91
C TYR A 38 15.82 -0.04 3.31
N LEU A 39 14.92 0.54 4.12
CA LEU A 39 15.20 0.96 5.50
C LEU A 39 15.44 -0.24 6.42
N HIS A 40 14.54 -1.21 6.39
CA HIS A 40 14.55 -2.38 7.27
C HIS A 40 15.79 -3.24 7.05
N LEU A 41 16.26 -3.38 5.80
CA LEU A 41 17.52 -4.07 5.48
C LEU A 41 18.75 -3.38 6.09
N ARG A 42 18.67 -2.07 6.37
CA ARG A 42 19.69 -1.29 7.08
C ARG A 42 19.42 -1.16 8.58
N SER A 43 18.48 -1.95 9.09
CA SER A 43 18.03 -1.90 10.48
C SER A 43 17.49 -0.54 10.89
N ILE A 44 16.97 0.26 9.94
CA ILE A 44 16.29 1.53 10.21
C ILE A 44 14.78 1.25 10.26
N VAL A 45 14.11 1.81 11.27
CA VAL A 45 12.64 1.81 11.43
C VAL A 45 12.17 3.26 11.36
N HIS A 46 11.09 3.54 10.63
CA HIS A 46 10.57 4.89 10.46
C HIS A 46 9.91 5.42 11.73
N CYS A 47 9.12 4.59 12.41
CA CYS A 47 8.42 4.83 13.67
C CYS A 47 7.27 5.86 13.65
N ASP A 48 7.13 6.67 12.60
CA ASP A 48 6.00 7.60 12.44
C ASP A 48 5.46 7.56 11.00
N LEU A 49 5.21 6.36 10.50
CA LEU A 49 4.64 6.20 9.17
C LEU A 49 3.14 6.50 9.20
N LYS A 50 2.70 7.44 8.38
CA LYS A 50 1.31 7.90 8.23
C LYS A 50 1.14 8.59 6.86
N PRO A 51 -0.09 8.75 6.34
CA PRO A 51 -0.31 9.35 5.02
C PRO A 51 0.32 10.75 4.85
N GLU A 52 0.37 11.56 5.90
CA GLU A 52 1.00 12.90 5.89
C GLU A 52 2.52 12.83 5.64
N ASN A 53 3.16 11.72 6.04
CA ASN A 53 4.59 11.49 5.86
C ASN A 53 4.90 10.73 4.54
N VAL A 54 3.89 10.56 3.68
CA VAL A 54 4.02 9.98 2.32
C VAL A 54 3.76 11.09 1.30
N LEU A 55 4.84 11.74 0.86
CA LEU A 55 4.76 12.91 -0.02
C LEU A 55 4.64 12.51 -1.49
N LEU A 56 3.93 13.30 -2.27
CA LEU A 56 3.65 13.05 -3.69
C LEU A 56 4.48 13.96 -4.59
N SER A 57 5.16 13.39 -5.58
CA SER A 57 6.01 14.16 -6.51
C SER A 57 5.21 15.13 -7.39
N VAL A 58 3.99 14.75 -7.77
CA VAL A 58 3.10 15.50 -8.66
C VAL A 58 1.64 15.23 -8.26
N ALA A 59 0.75 16.19 -8.48
CA ALA A 59 -0.69 16.04 -8.23
C ALA A 59 -1.37 15.27 -9.38
N GLN A 60 -1.16 13.95 -9.42
CA GLN A 60 -1.78 13.05 -10.39
C GLN A 60 -2.20 11.74 -9.69
N GLN A 61 -3.02 10.93 -10.36
CA GLN A 61 -3.56 9.68 -9.79
C GLN A 61 -2.48 8.64 -9.42
N PHE A 62 -1.39 8.58 -10.19
CA PHE A 62 -0.29 7.63 -9.99
C PHE A 62 1.06 8.37 -9.88
N PRO A 63 1.34 9.06 -8.76
CA PRO A 63 2.58 9.82 -8.57
C PRO A 63 3.74 8.94 -8.10
N GLN A 64 4.97 9.47 -8.12
CA GLN A 64 6.03 8.90 -7.28
C GLN A 64 5.76 9.32 -5.84
N ILE A 65 5.89 8.39 -4.88
CA ILE A 65 5.89 8.75 -3.46
C ILE A 65 7.30 8.87 -2.91
N LYS A 66 7.45 9.69 -1.87
CA LYS A 66 8.67 9.78 -1.06
C LYS A 66 8.29 9.80 0.42
N LEU A 67 8.88 8.91 1.20
CA LEU A 67 8.76 8.97 2.66
C LEU A 67 9.53 10.17 3.19
N CYS A 68 8.96 10.89 4.14
CA CYS A 68 9.58 12.02 4.82
C CYS A 68 9.45 11.91 6.33
N ASP A 69 10.01 12.90 7.04
CA ASP A 69 9.99 13.00 8.51
C ASP A 69 10.57 11.78 9.26
N PHE A 70 11.89 11.64 9.15
CA PHE A 70 12.68 10.66 9.91
C PHE A 70 13.01 11.14 11.34
N GLY A 71 12.33 12.16 11.87
CA GLY A 71 12.59 12.70 13.21
C GLY A 71 12.41 11.65 14.32
N PHE A 72 11.53 10.68 14.09
CA PHE A 72 11.29 9.55 15.00
C PHE A 72 11.99 8.25 14.59
N ALA A 73 12.76 8.26 13.50
CA ALA A 73 13.41 7.06 13.00
C ALA A 73 14.43 6.50 14.01
N ARG A 74 14.63 5.19 13.99
CA ARG A 74 15.50 4.46 14.93
C ARG A 74 16.34 3.42 14.21
N ILE A 75 17.56 3.18 14.71
CA ILE A 75 18.42 2.08 14.27
C ILE A 75 18.29 0.93 15.29
N ILE A 76 17.83 -0.23 14.84
CA ILE A 76 17.66 -1.42 15.68
C ILE A 76 19.05 -1.91 16.13
N GLY A 77 19.20 -2.16 17.44
CA GLY A 77 20.39 -2.76 18.04
C GLY A 77 21.39 -1.76 18.63
N ASP A 78 21.20 -0.47 18.41
CA ASP A 78 21.99 0.57 19.08
C ASP A 78 21.50 0.76 20.53
N LYS A 79 22.44 0.71 21.47
CA LYS A 79 22.17 0.70 22.92
C LYS A 79 21.96 2.10 23.49
N SER A 80 22.19 3.17 22.72
CA SER A 80 22.04 4.56 23.18
C SER A 80 20.57 5.01 23.27
N PHE A 81 19.63 4.20 22.79
CA PHE A 81 18.25 4.62 22.60
C PHE A 81 17.41 4.60 23.87
N ARG A 82 16.85 5.76 24.23
CA ARG A 82 15.78 5.88 25.22
C ARG A 82 14.48 5.30 24.63
N ARG A 83 13.77 4.49 25.41
CA ARG A 83 12.47 3.93 25.03
C ARG A 83 11.34 4.95 25.24
N SER A 84 11.42 6.09 24.56
CA SER A 84 10.41 7.16 24.64
C SER A 84 9.23 6.83 23.74
N LEU A 85 7.99 6.93 24.24
CA LEU A 85 6.79 6.88 23.42
C LEU A 85 6.84 8.02 22.39
N VAL A 86 6.82 7.68 21.09
CA VAL A 86 6.84 8.64 19.98
C VAL A 86 5.97 8.11 18.84
N GLY A 87 5.50 9.02 17.98
CA GLY A 87 4.64 8.74 16.83
C GLY A 87 3.22 9.27 17.04
N THR A 88 2.41 9.17 15.99
CA THR A 88 1.01 9.62 15.99
C THR A 88 0.09 8.52 16.57
N PRO A 89 -0.71 8.78 17.63
CA PRO A 89 -1.44 7.75 18.39
C PRO A 89 -2.21 6.72 17.56
N ALA A 90 -2.98 7.18 16.56
CA ALA A 90 -3.79 6.31 15.70
C ALA A 90 -2.98 5.29 14.85
N TYR A 91 -1.67 5.50 14.70
CA TYR A 91 -0.78 4.65 13.90
C TYR A 91 0.21 3.83 14.76
N LEU A 92 0.14 3.96 16.09
CA LEU A 92 1.05 3.28 17.00
C LEU A 92 0.78 1.78 17.08
N ALA A 93 1.85 1.00 17.00
CA ALA A 93 1.77 -0.44 17.19
C ALA A 93 1.64 -0.83 18.68
N PRO A 94 1.01 -1.97 19.02
CA PRO A 94 0.78 -2.40 20.40
C PRO A 94 2.05 -2.52 21.24
N GLU A 95 3.17 -2.93 20.62
CA GLU A 95 4.45 -3.06 21.32
C GLU A 95 5.09 -1.73 21.72
N VAL A 96 4.72 -0.63 21.06
CA VAL A 96 5.19 0.73 21.38
C VAL A 96 4.50 1.21 22.65
N LEU A 97 3.18 0.99 22.76
CA LEU A 97 2.39 1.27 23.96
C LEU A 97 2.91 0.48 25.17
N LYS A 98 3.27 -0.79 24.96
CA LYS A 98 3.80 -1.69 26.00
C LYS A 98 5.28 -1.47 26.34
N ASN A 99 5.93 -0.48 25.72
CA ASN A 99 7.35 -0.19 25.90
C ASN A 99 8.27 -1.42 25.70
N ARG A 100 7.90 -2.32 24.77
CA ARG A 100 8.62 -3.59 24.51
C ARG A 100 9.81 -3.42 23.55
N GLY A 101 10.12 -2.19 23.17
CA GLY A 101 11.22 -1.84 22.29
C GLY A 101 10.82 -1.74 20.81
N TYR A 102 11.72 -1.15 20.02
CA TYR A 102 11.49 -0.87 18.61
C TYR A 102 11.89 -2.04 17.72
N ASN A 103 11.03 -2.39 16.78
CA ASN A 103 11.26 -3.43 15.79
C ASN A 103 10.62 -3.05 14.45
N ARG A 104 10.99 -3.75 13.38
CA ARG A 104 10.52 -3.50 12.00
C ARG A 104 9.00 -3.62 11.84
N GLY A 105 8.37 -4.44 12.68
CA GLY A 105 6.92 -4.67 12.67
C GLY A 105 6.12 -3.43 13.04
N ILE A 106 6.71 -2.42 13.70
CA ILE A 106 6.04 -1.16 14.02
C ILE A 106 5.60 -0.46 12.73
N ASP A 107 6.50 -0.29 11.76
CA ASP A 107 6.16 0.31 10.47
C ASP A 107 5.10 -0.53 9.73
N MET A 108 5.15 -1.87 9.87
CA MET A 108 4.16 -2.76 9.23
C MET A 108 2.76 -2.62 9.82
N TRP A 109 2.64 -2.36 11.12
CA TRP A 109 1.34 -2.01 11.72
C TRP A 109 0.81 -0.72 11.13
N SER A 110 1.65 0.32 11.03
CA SER A 110 1.28 1.60 10.42
C SER A 110 0.87 1.45 8.95
N VAL A 111 1.50 0.55 8.19
CA VAL A 111 1.04 0.20 6.82
C VAL A 111 -0.37 -0.39 6.83
N GLY A 112 -0.70 -1.23 7.82
CA GLY A 112 -2.06 -1.76 7.99
C GLY A 112 -3.10 -0.66 8.24
N VAL A 113 -2.77 0.30 9.10
CA VAL A 113 -3.64 1.47 9.36
C VAL A 113 -3.76 2.34 8.11
N ILE A 114 -2.67 2.61 7.39
CA ILE A 114 -2.68 3.36 6.13
C ILE A 114 -3.58 2.67 5.10
N LEU A 115 -3.49 1.34 4.94
CA LEU A 115 -4.35 0.59 4.03
C LEU A 115 -5.82 0.72 4.40
N TYR A 116 -6.14 0.57 5.69
CA TYR A 116 -7.50 0.71 6.20
C TYR A 116 -8.06 2.10 5.86
N VAL A 117 -7.37 3.16 6.31
CA VAL A 117 -7.77 4.55 6.08
C VAL A 117 -7.88 4.89 4.59
N SER A 118 -6.95 4.39 3.77
CA SER A 118 -6.97 4.65 2.32
C SER A 118 -8.20 4.05 1.65
N LEU A 119 -8.66 2.87 2.07
CA LEU A 119 -9.76 2.17 1.41
C LEU A 119 -11.13 2.54 1.97
N SER A 120 -11.22 2.86 3.28
CA SER A 120 -12.48 3.19 3.94
C SER A 120 -12.72 4.69 4.12
N GLY A 121 -11.67 5.51 4.18
CA GLY A 121 -11.74 6.91 4.58
C GLY A 121 -11.91 7.12 6.10
N THR A 122 -11.80 6.04 6.89
CA THR A 122 -12.00 6.06 8.35
C THR A 122 -10.84 5.38 9.06
N PHE A 123 -10.65 5.66 10.35
CA PHE A 123 -9.65 4.97 11.17
C PHE A 123 -10.19 3.61 11.65
N PRO A 124 -9.31 2.59 11.81
CA PRO A 124 -9.70 1.30 12.36
C PRO A 124 -10.01 1.37 13.87
N PHE A 125 -9.40 2.31 14.59
CA PHE A 125 -9.56 2.47 16.04
C PHE A 125 -10.28 3.79 16.33
N ASN A 126 -11.30 3.73 17.18
CA ASN A 126 -12.12 4.87 17.54
C ASN A 126 -11.40 5.76 18.58
N GLU A 127 -11.17 7.04 18.24
CA GLU A 127 -10.55 8.02 19.13
C GLU A 127 -11.47 8.47 20.29
N GLU A 128 -12.79 8.27 20.16
CA GLU A 128 -13.75 8.58 21.23
C GLU A 128 -13.78 7.53 22.35
N GLU A 129 -13.14 6.38 22.12
CA GLU A 129 -13.02 5.26 23.05
C GLU A 129 -11.56 5.08 23.51
N ASP A 130 -11.28 4.08 24.35
CA ASP A 130 -9.91 3.77 24.74
C ASP A 130 -9.15 3.16 23.55
N ILE A 131 -8.51 4.04 22.77
CA ILE A 131 -7.72 3.64 21.60
C ILE A 131 -6.56 2.71 21.97
N ALA A 132 -6.01 2.85 23.18
CA ALA A 132 -4.91 2.00 23.62
C ALA A 132 -5.42 0.57 23.85
N GLU A 133 -6.58 0.40 24.49
CA GLU A 133 -7.22 -0.91 24.66
C GLU A 133 -7.53 -1.55 23.30
N GLN A 134 -8.12 -0.80 22.37
CA GLN A 134 -8.44 -1.29 21.03
C GLN A 134 -7.17 -1.74 20.27
N ILE A 135 -6.11 -0.94 20.27
CA ILE A 135 -4.83 -1.29 19.65
C ILE A 135 -4.25 -2.55 20.31
N GLU A 136 -4.25 -2.63 21.64
CA GLU A 136 -3.69 -3.75 22.38
C GLU A 136 -4.36 -5.09 22.10
N ASN A 137 -5.66 -5.05 21.79
CA ASN A 137 -6.48 -6.21 21.45
C ASN A 137 -6.62 -6.43 19.94
N ALA A 138 -6.14 -5.49 19.11
CA ALA A 138 -6.48 -5.39 17.69
C ALA A 138 -8.00 -5.46 17.46
N GLU A 139 -8.74 -4.71 18.28
CA GLU A 139 -10.18 -4.59 18.23
C GLU A 139 -10.55 -3.49 17.23
N PHE A 140 -10.92 -3.92 16.03
CA PHE A 140 -11.46 -3.09 14.97
C PHE A 140 -12.40 -3.96 14.12
N MET A 141 -13.22 -3.32 13.29
CA MET A 141 -14.20 -4.01 12.45
C MET A 141 -14.14 -3.54 11.00
N TYR A 142 -14.84 -4.24 10.12
CA TYR A 142 -15.04 -3.87 8.72
C TYR A 142 -16.54 -3.62 8.49
N PRO A 143 -17.06 -2.39 8.72
CA PRO A 143 -18.47 -2.09 8.51
C PRO A 143 -18.90 -2.27 7.05
N SER A 144 -20.12 -2.75 6.80
CA SER A 144 -20.62 -3.06 5.44
C SER A 144 -20.38 -1.95 4.41
N ASP A 145 -20.64 -0.69 4.77
CA ASP A 145 -20.21 0.44 3.95
C ASP A 145 -18.88 1.00 4.48
N PRO A 146 -17.78 0.98 3.71
CA PRO A 146 -17.69 0.53 2.31
C PRO A 146 -17.16 -0.89 2.09
N TRP A 147 -16.92 -1.66 3.15
CA TRP A 147 -16.13 -2.89 3.08
C TRP A 147 -16.76 -4.04 2.30
N ASP A 148 -18.09 -4.04 2.10
CA ASP A 148 -18.78 -5.00 1.23
C ASP A 148 -18.35 -4.87 -0.24
N ASN A 149 -17.80 -3.71 -0.64
CA ASN A 149 -17.30 -3.44 -1.99
C ASN A 149 -15.77 -3.49 -2.09
N ILE A 150 -15.07 -3.86 -1.00
CA ILE A 150 -13.62 -4.00 -0.96
C ILE A 150 -13.28 -5.49 -1.00
N SER A 151 -12.27 -5.85 -1.78
CA SER A 151 -11.89 -7.25 -1.97
C SER A 151 -11.51 -7.94 -0.66
N GLU A 152 -11.91 -9.22 -0.52
CA GLU A 152 -11.53 -10.06 0.60
C GLU A 152 -10.00 -10.17 0.74
N ASP A 153 -9.28 -10.12 -0.38
CA ASP A 153 -7.82 -10.11 -0.41
C ASP A 153 -7.22 -8.84 0.24
N ALA A 154 -7.85 -7.67 0.07
CA ALA A 154 -7.43 -6.45 0.75
C ALA A 154 -7.64 -6.57 2.27
N ILE A 155 -8.83 -7.02 2.67
CA ILE A 155 -9.19 -7.27 4.07
C ILE A 155 -8.23 -8.27 4.70
N HIS A 156 -7.90 -9.35 3.99
CA HIS A 156 -6.98 -10.38 4.45
C HIS A 156 -5.57 -9.82 4.67
N LEU A 157 -5.07 -8.96 3.77
CA LEU A 157 -3.78 -8.30 3.96
C LEU A 157 -3.79 -7.37 5.19
N ILE A 158 -4.81 -6.53 5.35
CA ILE A 158 -4.94 -5.62 6.50
C ILE A 158 -4.99 -6.41 7.81
N THR A 159 -5.79 -7.47 7.85
CA THR A 159 -5.91 -8.36 9.02
C THR A 159 -4.56 -8.94 9.44
N HIS A 160 -3.69 -9.28 8.48
CA HIS A 160 -2.36 -9.82 8.76
C HIS A 160 -1.30 -8.76 9.06
N LEU A 161 -1.55 -7.49 8.74
CA LEU A 161 -0.70 -6.36 9.15
C LEU A 161 -1.07 -5.85 10.55
N LEU A 162 -2.35 -5.86 10.90
CA LEU A 162 -2.87 -5.45 12.21
C LEU A 162 -2.89 -6.60 13.22
N GLN A 163 -1.78 -7.34 13.31
CA GLN A 163 -1.61 -8.43 14.27
C GLN A 163 -0.83 -7.97 15.50
N VAL A 164 -1.39 -8.20 16.70
CA VAL A 164 -0.71 -7.93 17.99
C VAL A 164 0.53 -8.80 18.15
N ARG A 165 0.44 -10.08 17.76
CA ARG A 165 1.56 -11.02 17.83
C ARG A 165 2.50 -10.80 16.64
N LEU A 166 3.71 -10.29 16.90
CA LEU A 166 4.72 -9.99 15.87
C LEU A 166 4.97 -11.13 14.87
N ARG A 167 5.01 -12.39 15.34
CA ARG A 167 5.23 -13.55 14.47
C ARG A 167 4.11 -13.80 13.44
N ASN A 168 2.91 -13.31 13.73
CA ASN A 168 1.75 -13.38 12.84
C ASN A 168 1.70 -12.17 11.91
N ARG A 169 2.30 -11.04 12.32
CA ARG A 169 2.36 -9.80 11.54
C ARG A 169 3.19 -10.02 10.27
N PHE A 170 2.65 -9.62 9.12
CA PHE A 170 3.40 -9.72 7.87
C PHE A 170 4.62 -8.79 7.86
N SER A 171 5.74 -9.31 7.36
CA SER A 171 6.91 -8.50 6.99
C SER A 171 6.69 -7.84 5.64
N VAL A 172 7.57 -6.91 5.27
CA VAL A 172 7.58 -6.28 3.95
C VAL A 172 7.56 -7.31 2.82
N GLU A 173 8.38 -8.36 2.91
CA GLU A 173 8.47 -9.42 1.90
C GLU A 173 7.17 -10.23 1.81
N ARG A 174 6.56 -10.56 2.95
CA ARG A 174 5.27 -11.26 2.96
C ARG A 174 4.16 -10.40 2.36
N SER A 175 4.12 -9.11 2.68
CA SER A 175 3.13 -8.18 2.14
C SER A 175 3.29 -7.99 0.63
N LEU A 176 4.52 -7.77 0.14
CA LEU A 176 4.77 -7.63 -1.31
C LEU A 176 4.40 -8.87 -2.12
N ASN A 177 4.49 -10.07 -1.53
CA ASN A 177 4.11 -11.33 -2.17
C ASN A 177 2.64 -11.74 -1.92
N HIS A 178 1.87 -10.93 -1.18
CA HIS A 178 0.47 -11.22 -0.92
C HIS A 178 -0.36 -11.15 -2.22
N ILE A 179 -1.37 -12.01 -2.36
CA ILE A 179 -2.18 -12.12 -3.59
C ILE A 179 -2.83 -10.78 -3.98
N TRP A 180 -3.28 -10.00 -2.99
CA TRP A 180 -3.80 -8.65 -3.22
C TRP A 180 -2.83 -7.74 -3.97
N MET A 181 -1.52 -7.87 -3.71
CA MET A 181 -0.46 -7.10 -4.37
C MET A 181 -0.06 -7.67 -5.75
N GLN A 182 -0.46 -8.91 -6.06
CA GLN A 182 -0.15 -9.57 -7.33
C GLN A 182 -1.16 -9.16 -8.41
N ASP A 183 -1.05 -7.93 -8.88
CA ASP A 183 -1.99 -7.32 -9.82
C ASP A 183 -1.29 -6.84 -11.09
N TYR A 184 -1.75 -7.32 -12.25
CA TYR A 184 -1.15 -7.01 -13.55
C TYR A 184 -1.21 -5.51 -13.89
N ILE A 185 -2.32 -4.85 -13.56
CA ILE A 185 -2.54 -3.43 -13.87
C ILE A 185 -1.67 -2.56 -12.98
N CYS A 186 -1.62 -2.85 -11.68
CA CYS A 186 -0.72 -2.18 -10.76
C CYS A 186 0.74 -2.38 -11.18
N TRP A 187 1.14 -3.58 -11.62
CA TRP A 187 2.46 -3.81 -12.17
C TRP A 187 2.74 -2.91 -13.38
N CYS A 188 1.79 -2.76 -14.30
CA CYS A 188 1.94 -1.86 -15.45
C CYS A 188 2.05 -0.38 -15.03
N ASP A 189 1.28 0.06 -14.04
CA ASP A 189 1.36 1.43 -13.50
C ASP A 189 2.74 1.71 -12.89
N LEU A 190 3.28 0.74 -12.13
CA LEU A 190 4.63 0.82 -11.56
C LEU A 190 5.72 0.80 -12.64
N ARG A 191 5.56 -0.02 -13.68
CA ARG A 191 6.46 -0.04 -14.86
C ARG A 191 6.51 1.31 -15.56
N ARG A 192 5.36 1.96 -15.70
CA ARG A 192 5.26 3.30 -16.29
C ARG A 192 6.01 4.32 -15.45
N LEU A 193 5.85 4.28 -14.12
CA LEU A 193 6.59 5.16 -13.21
C LEU A 193 8.11 4.96 -13.34
N GLU A 194 8.59 3.72 -13.39
CA GLU A 194 10.02 3.45 -13.56
C GLU A 194 10.56 4.02 -14.89
N ALA A 195 9.78 3.89 -15.97
CA ALA A 195 10.15 4.39 -17.29
C ALA A 195 10.17 5.94 -17.38
N THR A 196 9.39 6.64 -16.57
CA THR A 196 9.43 8.12 -16.52
C THR A 196 10.59 8.65 -15.68
N LEU A 197 11.01 7.91 -14.65
CA LEU A 197 12.04 8.34 -13.72
C LEU A 197 13.46 7.95 -14.14
N SER A 198 13.62 6.88 -14.91
CA SER A 198 14.93 6.46 -15.39
C SER A 198 14.84 5.68 -16.71
N ASN A 199 15.79 5.94 -17.60
CA ASN A 199 16.00 5.15 -18.81
C ASN A 199 16.64 3.80 -18.43
N GLU A 200 15.88 2.90 -17.80
CA GLU A 200 16.13 1.43 -17.65
C GLU A 200 16.36 0.87 -16.23
N SER A 201 16.48 1.69 -15.17
CA SER A 201 16.70 1.17 -13.81
C SER A 201 15.40 0.68 -13.17
N ARG A 202 15.37 -0.60 -12.78
CA ARG A 202 14.27 -1.22 -12.01
C ARG A 202 14.48 -1.00 -10.51
N PHE A 203 13.44 -0.56 -9.82
CA PHE A 203 13.48 -0.38 -8.36
C PHE A 203 12.15 -0.71 -7.65
N LEU A 204 11.03 -0.72 -8.37
CA LEU A 204 9.70 -1.13 -7.90
C LEU A 204 9.32 -2.52 -8.39
N THR A 205 9.63 -2.84 -9.65
CA THR A 205 9.29 -4.13 -10.29
C THR A 205 10.53 -5.00 -10.49
N ALA A 206 10.34 -6.32 -10.65
CA ALA A 206 11.44 -7.23 -10.98
C ALA A 206 11.41 -7.64 -12.46
N ASN A 207 12.58 -7.76 -13.09
CA ASN A 207 12.68 -8.28 -14.47
C ASN A 207 12.08 -9.68 -14.63
N ALA A 208 12.10 -10.50 -13.57
CA ALA A 208 11.50 -11.82 -13.55
C ALA A 208 9.97 -11.78 -13.66
N ASP A 209 9.34 -10.65 -13.33
CA ASP A 209 7.89 -10.49 -13.43
C ASP A 209 7.43 -10.31 -14.88
N ASP A 210 8.28 -9.78 -15.77
CA ASP A 210 7.93 -9.44 -17.16
C ASP A 210 7.35 -10.67 -17.90
N ALA A 211 8.06 -11.81 -17.89
CA ALA A 211 7.60 -13.02 -18.56
C ALA A 211 6.35 -13.64 -17.90
N ARG A 212 6.22 -13.51 -16.56
CA ARG A 212 5.04 -14.00 -15.83
C ARG A 212 3.80 -13.20 -16.24
N TRP A 213 3.91 -11.88 -16.21
CA TRP A 213 2.81 -10.96 -16.51
C TRP A 213 2.42 -10.95 -17.98
N GLU A 214 3.39 -11.12 -18.88
CA GLU A 214 3.09 -11.24 -20.30
C GLU A 214 2.25 -12.49 -20.60
N ARG A 215 2.62 -13.65 -20.02
CA ARG A 215 1.82 -14.87 -20.14
C ARG A 215 0.41 -14.73 -19.56
N TYR A 216 0.29 -14.06 -18.41
CA TYR A 216 -1.00 -13.76 -17.81
C TYR A 216 -1.89 -12.94 -18.74
N ARG A 217 -1.32 -11.87 -19.32
CA ARG A 217 -2.01 -10.99 -20.28
C ARG A 217 -2.47 -11.72 -21.53
N GLU A 218 -1.58 -12.50 -22.14
CA GLU A 218 -1.88 -13.28 -23.35
C GLU A 218 -3.00 -14.30 -23.09
N LYS A 219 -2.93 -15.00 -21.96
CA LYS A 219 -3.95 -15.96 -21.54
C LYS A 219 -5.31 -15.27 -21.36
N TRP A 220 -5.36 -14.19 -20.59
CA TRP A 220 -6.59 -13.41 -20.37
C TRP A 220 -7.21 -12.94 -21.69
N ASN A 221 -6.40 -12.33 -22.56
CA ASN A 221 -6.88 -11.80 -23.83
C ASN A 221 -7.40 -12.91 -24.76
N SER A 222 -6.81 -14.10 -24.70
CA SER A 222 -7.27 -15.27 -25.46
C SER A 222 -8.60 -15.82 -24.93
N GLU A 223 -8.78 -15.87 -23.60
CA GLU A 223 -10.04 -16.27 -22.96
C GLU A 223 -11.17 -15.31 -23.35
N ILE A 224 -10.92 -14.00 -23.32
CA ILE A 224 -11.88 -12.99 -23.78
C ILE A 224 -12.23 -13.16 -25.27
N ASP A 225 -11.25 -13.45 -26.14
CA ASP A 225 -11.53 -13.70 -27.55
C ASP A 225 -12.39 -14.95 -27.75
N ALA A 226 -12.14 -16.02 -26.99
CA ALA A 226 -12.93 -17.24 -27.04
C ALA A 226 -14.37 -17.03 -26.53
N GLU A 227 -14.57 -16.24 -25.48
CA GLU A 227 -15.90 -15.89 -24.97
C GLU A 227 -16.70 -15.05 -25.98
N ARG A 228 -16.03 -14.11 -26.67
CA ARG A 228 -16.66 -13.29 -27.72
C ARG A 228 -17.10 -14.10 -28.93
N MET A 229 -16.35 -15.14 -29.31
CA MET A 229 -16.77 -16.05 -30.38
C MET A 229 -18.06 -16.82 -30.03
N ASN A 230 -18.40 -16.93 -28.74
CA ASN A 230 -19.56 -17.68 -28.25
C ASN A 230 -20.80 -16.83 -27.95
N ARG A 231 -20.77 -15.49 -28.07
CA ARG A 231 -21.94 -14.61 -27.80
C ARG A 231 -22.13 -13.54 -28.88
N VAL A 232 -23.33 -13.48 -29.46
CA VAL A 232 -23.75 -12.49 -30.46
C VAL A 232 -24.60 -11.38 -29.81
N SER A 233 -24.07 -10.68 -28.81
CA SER A 233 -24.53 -9.31 -28.46
C SER A 233 -23.77 -8.71 -27.28
N ASP A 234 -23.34 -7.48 -27.52
CA ASP A 234 -23.03 -6.34 -26.67
C ASP A 234 -22.05 -6.40 -25.47
N GLN A 235 -21.02 -5.56 -25.65
CA GLN A 235 -20.41 -4.58 -24.75
C GLN A 235 -19.42 -5.00 -23.66
N THR A 236 -18.19 -4.50 -23.89
CA THR A 236 -17.12 -4.15 -22.93
C THR A 236 -16.50 -5.27 -22.11
N SER A 237 -15.91 -6.28 -22.78
CA SER A 237 -14.72 -6.93 -22.22
C SER A 237 -13.46 -6.28 -22.80
N TYR A 238 -12.76 -5.50 -21.99
CA TYR A 238 -11.53 -4.83 -22.42
C TYR A 238 -10.34 -5.78 -22.28
N LYS A 239 -9.69 -6.07 -23.41
CA LYS A 239 -8.39 -6.74 -23.41
C LYS A 239 -7.41 -5.99 -22.51
N LEU A 240 -6.57 -6.75 -21.80
CA LEU A 240 -5.48 -6.21 -21.02
C LEU A 240 -4.43 -5.57 -21.96
N PRO A 241 -4.10 -4.28 -21.76
CA PRO A 241 -3.07 -3.60 -22.52
C PRO A 241 -1.68 -4.08 -22.09
N THR A 242 -0.65 -3.88 -22.91
CA THR A 242 0.73 -3.86 -22.43
C THR A 242 0.98 -2.66 -21.51
N TRP A 243 2.02 -2.74 -20.68
CA TRP A 243 2.46 -1.59 -19.89
C TRP A 243 2.86 -0.37 -20.76
N LYS A 244 3.28 -0.58 -22.02
CA LYS A 244 3.58 0.49 -22.98
C LYS A 244 2.33 1.15 -23.54
N GLU A 245 1.26 0.38 -23.75
CA GLU A 245 -0.02 0.84 -24.30
C GLU A 245 -0.88 1.59 -23.26
N LEU A 246 -0.65 1.35 -21.97
CA LEU A 246 -1.29 2.08 -20.87
C LEU A 246 -0.96 3.59 -20.83
N ALA A 247 -0.06 4.08 -21.69
CA ALA A 247 0.33 5.47 -21.80
C ALA A 247 -0.84 6.47 -21.97
N TRP A 248 -2.01 6.02 -22.45
CA TRP A 248 -3.12 6.90 -22.83
C TRP A 248 -4.49 6.59 -22.20
N ARG A 249 -4.60 5.64 -21.27
CA ARG A 249 -5.92 5.22 -20.72
C ARG A 249 -6.01 5.45 -19.21
N THR A 250 -6.60 6.57 -18.82
CA THR A 250 -7.03 6.88 -17.44
C THR A 250 -8.33 6.15 -17.06
N ASP A 251 -9.09 5.67 -18.05
CA ASP A 251 -10.48 5.25 -17.86
C ASP A 251 -10.63 3.73 -17.68
N ILE A 252 -9.56 3.03 -17.31
CA ILE A 252 -9.62 1.59 -17.04
C ILE A 252 -10.12 1.41 -15.61
N ILE A 253 -11.45 1.30 -15.51
CA ILE A 253 -12.17 0.77 -14.35
C ILE A 253 -12.32 -0.74 -14.61
N PHE A 254 -11.70 -1.57 -13.77
CA PHE A 254 -12.01 -3.00 -13.67
C PHE A 254 -12.90 -3.20 -12.44
#